data_AF-A0A3N5VXK9-F1
#
_entry.id   AF-A0A3N5VXK9-F1
#
_cell.length_a   1.000
_cell.length_b   1.000
_cell.length_c   1.000
_cell.angle_alpha   90.00
_cell.angle_beta   90.00
_cell.angle_gamma   90.00
#
_symmetry.space_group_name_H-M   'P 1'
#
loop_
_entity.id
_entity.type
_entity.pdbx_description
1 polymer ?
#
loop_
_entity_poly.entity_id
_entity_poly.type
_entity_poly.pdbx_seq_one_letter_code
_entity_poly.pdbx_strand_id
1 'polypeptide(L)'
;MKLSTRELATIAVFGTLWGLSEISLGSVLKSLNIPFSGALLSAIGLTIALVGRAFVSKKGSTLFVGVIAMLLKLFSLGGVILGPMVAIFSEALLAELILSLTGNPRRFSFLLAGALGVTWSLAQPFVTGPLLFGRTLFIVWLDLLDSGTRLLGLDGNAALAIVVALLGIYLSIGSIAGWLSWDLARQLKTRMGRSQVEALES
;
A
#
# COMPACT_ATOMS: atom_id res chain seq x y z
N MET A 1 22.28 7.64 -6.71
CA MET A 1 21.48 8.72 -6.08
C MET A 1 22.17 9.11 -4.78
N LYS A 2 22.37 10.41 -4.50
CA LYS A 2 22.93 10.86 -3.20
C LYS A 2 21.78 11.31 -2.31
N LEU A 3 21.50 10.54 -1.25
CA LEU A 3 20.56 10.91 -0.18
C LEU A 3 21.34 11.56 0.96
N SER A 4 20.79 12.62 1.51
CA SER A 4 21.30 13.21 2.75
C SER A 4 20.91 12.35 3.95
N THR A 5 21.63 12.50 5.06
CA THR A 5 21.33 11.80 6.32
C THR A 5 19.89 12.05 6.78
N ARG A 6 19.38 13.27 6.60
CA ARG A 6 18.00 13.64 6.92
C ARG A 6 16.98 12.90 6.05
N GLU A 7 17.26 12.75 4.75
CA GLU A 7 16.38 12.02 3.83
C GLU A 7 16.37 10.52 4.16
N LEU A 8 17.52 9.93 4.49
CA LEU A 8 17.62 8.55 4.93
C LEU A 8 16.84 8.32 6.23
N ALA A 9 16.98 9.21 7.21
CA ALA A 9 16.21 9.15 8.46
C ALA A 9 14.71 9.26 8.20
N THR A 10 14.29 10.14 7.29
CA THR A 10 12.87 10.28 6.91
C THR A 10 12.33 9.01 6.28
N ILE A 11 13.08 8.41 5.33
CA ILE A 11 12.74 7.12 4.72
C ILE A 11 12.63 6.03 5.79
N ALA A 12 13.55 5.97 6.74
CA ALA A 12 13.53 4.99 7.82
C ALA A 12 12.32 5.15 8.74
N VAL A 13 11.91 6.38 9.06
CA VAL A 13 10.71 6.66 9.86
C VAL A 13 9.46 6.17 9.14
N PHE A 14 9.25 6.54 7.87
CA PHE A 14 8.07 6.10 7.12
C PHE A 14 8.07 4.59 6.86
N GLY A 15 9.23 3.99 6.59
CA GLY A 15 9.38 2.53 6.45
C GLY A 15 9.04 1.80 7.74
N THR A 16 9.49 2.33 8.88
CA THR A 16 9.15 1.78 10.19
C THR A 16 7.68 1.91 10.51
N LEU A 17 7.06 3.06 10.22
CA LEU A 17 5.63 3.27 10.42
C LEU A 17 4.78 2.30 9.61
N TRP A 18 5.11 2.07 8.34
CA TRP A 18 4.41 1.08 7.53
C TRP A 18 4.64 -0.32 8.11
N GLY A 19 5.89 -0.72 8.36
CA GLY A 19 6.20 -2.04 8.93
C GLY A 19 5.45 -2.33 10.23
N LEU A 20 5.41 -1.37 11.17
CA LEU A 20 4.67 -1.50 12.42
C LEU A 20 3.16 -1.59 12.18
N SER A 21 2.60 -0.76 11.30
CA SER A 21 1.16 -0.84 10.97
C SER A 21 0.79 -2.21 10.42
N GLU A 22 1.66 -2.80 9.59
CA GLU A 22 1.45 -4.11 8.96
C GLU A 22 1.58 -5.27 9.96
N ILE A 23 2.45 -5.15 10.96
CA ILE A 23 2.62 -6.14 12.03
C ILE A 23 1.41 -6.08 12.99
N SER A 24 1.09 -4.88 13.48
CA SER A 24 0.04 -4.69 14.47
C SER A 24 -1.36 -4.87 13.87
N LEU A 25 -1.73 -4.08 12.86
CA LEU A 25 -3.08 -4.16 12.27
C LEU A 25 -3.27 -5.45 11.49
N GLY A 26 -2.22 -5.98 10.85
CA GLY A 26 -2.32 -7.21 10.08
C GLY A 26 -2.68 -8.43 10.93
N SER A 27 -2.20 -8.50 12.16
CA SER A 27 -2.61 -9.55 13.10
C SER A 27 -4.06 -9.37 13.56
N VAL A 28 -4.46 -8.14 13.93
CA VAL A 28 -5.82 -7.82 14.39
C VAL A 28 -6.88 -8.10 13.31
N LEU A 29 -6.67 -7.60 12.09
CA LEU A 29 -7.64 -7.74 10.99
C LEU A 29 -7.85 -9.21 10.61
N LYS A 30 -6.79 -10.01 10.62
CA LYS A 30 -6.87 -11.46 10.36
C LYS A 30 -7.58 -12.20 11.48
N SER A 31 -7.27 -11.89 12.74
CA SER A 31 -7.94 -12.51 13.90
C SER A 31 -9.44 -12.20 13.94
N LEU A 32 -9.84 -11.00 13.51
CA LEU A 32 -11.24 -10.60 13.41
C LEU A 32 -11.94 -11.08 12.12
N ASN A 33 -11.24 -11.79 11.23
CA ASN A 33 -11.74 -12.21 9.92
C ASN A 33 -12.36 -11.06 9.10
N ILE A 34 -11.75 -9.87 9.16
CA ILE A 34 -12.24 -8.70 8.42
C ILE A 34 -12.08 -8.94 6.91
N PRO A 35 -13.17 -8.85 6.13
CA PRO A 35 -13.08 -8.94 4.68
C PRO A 35 -12.26 -7.78 4.12
N PHE A 36 -11.59 -7.99 2.99
CA PHE A 36 -10.72 -6.99 2.37
C PHE A 36 -9.56 -6.50 3.25
N SER A 37 -9.15 -7.28 4.27
CA SER A 37 -8.02 -6.94 5.14
C SER A 37 -6.74 -6.60 4.34
N GLY A 38 -6.49 -7.31 3.24
CA GLY A 38 -5.40 -6.99 2.31
C GLY A 38 -5.52 -5.58 1.75
N ALA A 39 -6.66 -5.22 1.16
CA ALA A 39 -6.89 -3.89 0.59
C ALA A 39 -6.73 -2.76 1.62
N LEU A 40 -7.22 -2.98 2.85
CA LEU A 40 -7.11 -2.02 3.94
C LEU A 40 -5.66 -1.82 4.38
N LEU A 41 -4.89 -2.91 4.53
CA LEU A 41 -3.46 -2.84 4.85
C LEU A 41 -2.66 -2.16 3.75
N SER A 42 -2.91 -2.51 2.48
CA SER A 42 -2.30 -1.85 1.32
C SER A 42 -2.63 -0.35 1.31
N ALA A 43 -3.87 0.03 1.61
CA ALA A 43 -4.28 1.44 1.64
C ALA A 43 -3.54 2.23 2.73
N ILE A 44 -3.41 1.67 3.94
CA ILE A 44 -2.68 2.28 5.06
C ILE A 44 -1.18 2.37 4.71
N GLY A 45 -0.60 1.27 4.27
CA GLY A 45 0.81 1.18 3.91
C GLY A 45 1.21 2.14 2.80
N LEU A 46 0.46 2.15 1.70
CA LEU A 46 0.66 3.08 0.61
C LEU A 46 0.43 4.53 1.06
N THR A 47 -0.51 4.79 1.97
CA THR A 47 -0.68 6.15 2.50
C THR A 47 0.60 6.64 3.17
N ILE A 48 1.19 5.82 4.04
CA ILE A 48 2.45 6.11 4.71
C ILE A 48 3.58 6.31 3.70
N ALA A 49 3.69 5.42 2.70
CA ALA A 49 4.76 5.48 1.69
C ALA A 49 4.64 6.68 0.75
N LEU A 50 3.43 7.05 0.34
CA LEU A 50 3.14 8.20 -0.50
C LEU A 50 3.38 9.51 0.25
N VAL A 51 2.99 9.61 1.52
CA VAL A 51 3.37 10.75 2.36
C VAL A 51 4.90 10.83 2.44
N GLY A 52 5.60 9.72 2.70
CA GLY A 52 7.07 9.68 2.69
C GLY A 52 7.70 10.20 1.38
N ARG A 53 7.15 9.82 0.22
CA ARG A 53 7.57 10.35 -1.10
C ARG A 53 7.42 11.86 -1.20
N ALA A 54 6.39 12.43 -0.60
CA ALA A 54 6.21 13.87 -0.63
C ALA A 54 7.34 14.58 0.12
N PHE A 55 7.86 14.02 1.21
CA PHE A 55 8.97 14.60 1.97
C PHE A 55 10.33 14.34 1.32
N VAL A 56 10.52 13.15 0.73
CA VAL A 56 11.73 12.77 0.00
C VAL A 56 11.37 12.55 -1.46
N SER A 57 11.31 13.63 -2.24
CA SER A 57 10.88 13.60 -3.64
C SER A 57 11.98 13.12 -4.60
N LYS A 58 12.55 11.95 -4.32
CA LYS A 58 13.69 11.35 -5.06
C LYS A 58 13.39 9.91 -5.46
N LYS A 59 13.65 9.55 -6.72
CA LYS A 59 13.42 8.20 -7.27
C LYS A 59 13.98 7.10 -6.36
N GLY A 60 13.21 6.07 -6.08
CA GLY A 60 13.56 4.98 -5.17
C GLY A 60 13.16 5.21 -3.71
N SER A 61 12.80 6.43 -3.30
CA SER A 61 12.38 6.71 -1.92
C SER A 61 11.21 5.84 -1.45
N THR A 62 10.20 5.64 -2.30
CA THR A 62 8.99 4.89 -1.97
C THR A 62 9.30 3.40 -1.89
N LEU A 63 10.15 2.92 -2.81
CA LEU A 63 10.63 1.54 -2.77
C LEU A 63 11.44 1.25 -1.49
N PHE A 64 12.36 2.15 -1.08
CA PHE A 64 13.12 1.96 0.16
C PHE A 64 12.22 1.96 1.40
N VAL A 65 11.20 2.83 1.45
CA VAL A 65 10.18 2.80 2.51
C VAL A 65 9.52 1.41 2.58
N GLY A 66 9.10 0.85 1.44
CA GLY A 66 8.52 -0.50 1.38
C GLY A 66 9.51 -1.62 1.73
N VAL A 67 10.77 -1.52 1.32
CA VAL A 67 11.82 -2.50 1.68
C VAL A 67 12.03 -2.54 3.19
N ILE A 68 12.09 -1.38 3.85
CA ILE A 68 12.20 -1.32 5.31
C ILE A 68 10.96 -1.95 5.97
N ALA A 69 9.76 -1.63 5.49
CA ALA A 69 8.52 -2.22 5.99
C ALA A 69 8.50 -3.76 5.84
N MET A 70 8.92 -4.26 4.68
CA MET A 70 9.05 -5.70 4.39
C MET A 70 10.07 -6.37 5.32
N LEU A 71 11.23 -5.75 5.54
CA LEU A 71 12.25 -6.27 6.46
C LEU A 71 11.74 -6.31 7.90
N LEU A 72 11.00 -5.30 8.36
CA LEU A 72 10.38 -5.37 9.69
C LEU A 72 9.33 -6.49 9.76
N LYS A 73 8.52 -6.65 8.71
CA LYS A 73 7.54 -7.74 8.63
C LYS A 73 8.19 -9.12 8.68
N LEU A 74 9.39 -9.27 8.11
CA LEU A 74 10.17 -10.51 8.18
C LEU A 74 10.51 -10.91 9.63
N PHE A 75 10.76 -9.94 10.51
CA PHE A 75 11.07 -10.17 11.93
C PHE A 75 9.83 -10.16 12.85
N SER A 76 8.62 -10.18 12.29
CA SER A 76 7.37 -10.19 13.05
C SER A 76 7.20 -11.47 13.86
N LEU A 77 6.66 -11.33 15.07
CA LEU A 77 6.13 -12.45 15.85
C LEU A 77 5.00 -13.11 15.05
N GLY A 78 5.12 -14.41 14.74
CA GLY A 78 4.22 -15.13 13.83
C GLY A 78 4.92 -15.92 12.71
N GLY A 79 6.24 -15.78 12.58
CA GLY A 79 7.05 -16.52 11.61
C GLY A 79 7.12 -15.84 10.23
N VAL A 80 7.97 -16.38 9.34
CA VAL A 80 8.18 -15.83 8.00
C VAL A 80 7.02 -16.20 7.09
N ILE A 81 6.04 -15.30 6.94
CA ILE A 81 4.93 -15.44 5.99
C ILE A 81 5.28 -14.70 4.71
N LEU A 82 5.65 -15.43 3.65
CA LEU A 82 6.11 -14.84 2.39
C LEU A 82 5.03 -14.02 1.66
N GLY A 83 3.76 -14.39 1.76
CA GLY A 83 2.65 -13.71 1.07
C GLY A 83 2.60 -12.20 1.32
N PRO A 84 2.43 -11.75 2.59
CA PRO A 84 2.44 -10.33 2.93
C PRO A 84 3.75 -9.61 2.58
N MET A 85 4.90 -10.27 2.69
CA MET A 85 6.19 -9.66 2.32
C MET A 85 6.25 -9.31 0.83
N VAL A 86 5.81 -10.25 -0.02
CA VAL A 86 5.72 -10.05 -1.47
C VAL A 86 4.70 -8.96 -1.80
N ALA A 87 3.58 -8.88 -1.07
CA ALA A 87 2.59 -7.83 -1.25
C ALA A 87 3.19 -6.43 -0.98
N ILE A 88 3.76 -6.21 0.21
CA ILE A 88 4.40 -4.93 0.59
C ILE A 88 5.44 -4.49 -0.45
N PHE A 89 6.33 -5.41 -0.82
CA PHE A 89 7.38 -5.11 -1.78
C PHE A 89 6.82 -4.74 -3.16
N SER A 90 5.85 -5.50 -3.66
CA SER A 90 5.25 -5.28 -4.98
C SER A 90 4.44 -3.98 -5.02
N GLU A 91 3.70 -3.66 -3.96
CA GLU A 91 2.96 -2.40 -3.82
C GLU A 91 3.90 -1.20 -3.82
N ALA A 92 4.99 -1.27 -3.05
CA ALA A 92 6.00 -0.22 -3.02
C ALA A 92 6.71 -0.04 -4.37
N LEU A 93 7.01 -1.14 -5.06
CA LEU A 93 7.60 -1.12 -6.39
C LEU A 93 6.64 -0.51 -7.42
N LEU A 94 5.37 -0.89 -7.41
CA LEU A 94 4.35 -0.36 -8.31
C LEU A 94 4.14 1.14 -8.07
N ALA A 95 4.03 1.55 -6.80
CA ALA A 95 3.91 2.96 -6.43
C ALA A 95 5.15 3.76 -6.86
N GLU A 96 6.36 3.23 -6.64
CA GLU A 96 7.60 3.89 -7.08
C GLU A 96 7.65 4.03 -8.62
N LEU A 97 7.23 3.01 -9.37
CA LEU A 97 7.19 3.06 -10.83
C LEU A 97 6.24 4.17 -11.30
N ILE A 98 5.01 4.21 -10.78
CA ILE A 98 4.01 5.23 -11.13
C ILE A 98 4.51 6.64 -10.78
N LEU A 99 5.08 6.82 -9.58
CA LEU A 99 5.61 8.11 -9.14
C LEU A 99 6.85 8.53 -9.91
N SER A 100 7.68 7.59 -10.35
CA SER A 100 8.88 7.88 -11.14
C SER A 100 8.58 8.19 -12.61
N LEU A 101 7.54 7.58 -13.19
CA LEU A 101 7.08 7.85 -14.55
C LEU A 101 6.36 9.20 -14.67
N THR A 102 5.57 9.56 -13.64
CA THR A 102 4.84 10.84 -13.61
C THR A 102 5.71 12.04 -13.20
N GLY A 103 6.96 11.78 -12.77
CA GLY A 103 7.96 12.81 -12.47
C GLY A 103 7.79 13.43 -11.08
N ASN A 104 7.50 14.73 -11.04
CA ASN A 104 7.37 15.46 -9.77
C ASN A 104 6.07 15.05 -9.03
N PRO A 105 6.06 15.03 -7.68
CA PRO A 105 4.88 14.70 -6.90
C PRO A 105 3.70 15.61 -7.28
N ARG A 106 2.64 15.02 -7.84
CA ARG A 106 1.37 15.67 -8.16
C ARG A 106 0.23 14.87 -7.57
N ARG A 107 -0.89 15.54 -7.30
CA ARG A 107 -2.12 14.90 -6.80
C ARG A 107 -2.54 13.71 -7.66
N PHE A 108 -2.50 13.86 -8.99
CA PHE A 108 -2.83 12.79 -9.93
C PHE A 108 -1.91 11.56 -9.78
N SER A 109 -0.60 11.76 -9.63
CA SER A 109 0.36 10.67 -9.42
C SER A 109 0.07 9.88 -8.14
N PHE A 110 -0.33 10.57 -7.08
CA PHE A 110 -0.67 9.95 -5.79
C PHE A 110 -1.97 9.17 -5.86
N LEU A 111 -3.00 9.74 -6.51
CA LEU A 111 -4.26 9.06 -6.81
C LEU A 111 -4.00 7.77 -7.60
N LEU A 112 -3.23 7.86 -8.69
CA LEU A 112 -2.93 6.71 -9.55
C LEU A 112 -2.11 5.65 -8.83
N ALA A 113 -1.08 6.06 -8.07
CA ALA A 113 -0.26 5.15 -7.27
C ALA A 113 -1.06 4.43 -6.18
N GLY A 114 -1.94 5.16 -5.48
CA GLY A 114 -2.85 4.57 -4.49
C GLY A 114 -3.85 3.62 -5.13
N ALA A 115 -4.52 4.04 -6.21
CA ALA A 115 -5.53 3.23 -6.92
C ALA A 115 -4.95 1.91 -7.43
N LEU A 116 -3.86 1.97 -8.21
CA LEU A 116 -3.24 0.78 -8.78
C LEU A 116 -2.50 -0.04 -7.72
N GLY A 117 -1.88 0.61 -6.73
CA GLY A 117 -1.21 -0.06 -5.62
C GLY A 117 -2.15 -0.87 -4.75
N VAL A 118 -3.31 -0.32 -4.36
CA VAL A 118 -4.31 -1.10 -3.60
C VAL A 118 -4.93 -2.17 -4.47
N THR A 119 -5.24 -1.87 -5.73
CA THR A 119 -5.78 -2.86 -6.69
C THR A 119 -4.83 -4.05 -6.90
N TRP A 120 -3.52 -3.85 -6.78
CA TRP A 120 -2.55 -4.94 -6.83
C TRP A 120 -2.83 -6.02 -5.78
N SER A 121 -3.35 -5.67 -4.60
CA SER A 121 -3.69 -6.67 -3.56
C SER A 121 -4.82 -7.64 -4.00
N LEU A 122 -5.66 -7.26 -4.97
CA LEU A 122 -6.63 -8.14 -5.61
C LEU A 122 -5.96 -9.11 -6.62
N ALA A 123 -4.95 -8.63 -7.34
CA ALA A 123 -4.21 -9.41 -8.34
C ALA A 123 -3.13 -10.32 -7.72
N GLN A 124 -2.57 -9.94 -6.58
CA GLN A 124 -1.45 -10.62 -5.92
C GLN A 124 -1.68 -12.13 -5.70
N PRO A 125 -2.86 -12.61 -5.26
CA PRO A 125 -3.11 -14.04 -5.09
C PRO A 125 -2.96 -14.86 -6.37
N PHE A 126 -3.21 -14.27 -7.54
CA PHE A 126 -3.01 -14.93 -8.85
C PHE A 126 -1.54 -15.11 -9.20
N VAL A 127 -0.65 -14.33 -8.59
CA VAL A 127 0.80 -14.44 -8.74
C VAL A 127 1.37 -15.35 -7.66
N THR A 128 1.11 -15.06 -6.39
CA THR A 128 1.72 -15.80 -5.30
C THR A 128 1.10 -17.17 -5.07
N GLY A 129 -0.19 -17.36 -5.37
CA GLY A 129 -0.87 -18.65 -5.24
C GLY A 129 -0.17 -19.75 -6.04
N PRO A 130 0.00 -19.59 -7.36
CA PRO A 130 0.73 -20.55 -8.19
C PRO A 130 2.22 -20.62 -7.84
N LEU A 131 2.90 -19.47 -7.71
CA LEU A 131 4.36 -19.44 -7.57
C LEU A 131 4.87 -19.96 -6.22
N LEU A 132 4.20 -19.63 -5.13
CA LEU A 132 4.68 -19.95 -3.77
C LEU A 132 3.99 -21.17 -3.18
N PHE A 133 2.76 -21.46 -3.60
CA PHE A 133 1.91 -22.48 -2.98
C PHE A 133 1.43 -23.56 -3.97
N GLY A 134 1.84 -23.51 -5.24
CA GLY A 134 1.45 -24.50 -6.24
C GLY A 134 -0.05 -24.53 -6.56
N ARG A 135 -0.80 -23.47 -6.23
CA ARG A 135 -2.25 -23.39 -6.50
C ARG A 135 -2.49 -23.20 -8.00
N THR A 136 -3.52 -23.83 -8.54
CA THR A 136 -3.94 -23.55 -9.91
C THR A 136 -4.63 -22.19 -9.99
N LEU A 137 -4.45 -21.48 -11.12
CA LEU A 137 -5.14 -20.20 -11.37
C LEU A 137 -6.65 -20.34 -11.25
N PHE A 138 -7.20 -21.51 -11.63
CA PHE A 138 -8.61 -21.81 -11.53
C PHE A 138 -9.11 -21.82 -10.08
N ILE A 139 -8.34 -22.35 -9.14
CA ILE A 139 -8.73 -22.34 -7.72
C ILE A 139 -8.73 -20.91 -7.18
N VAL A 140 -7.71 -20.10 -7.50
CA VAL A 140 -7.66 -18.69 -7.08
C VAL A 140 -8.83 -17.89 -7.65
N TRP A 141 -9.20 -18.19 -8.90
CA TRP A 141 -10.38 -17.61 -9.54
C TRP A 141 -11.68 -17.96 -8.82
N LEU A 142 -11.88 -19.23 -8.46
CA LEU A 142 -13.06 -19.66 -7.71
C LEU A 142 -13.15 -19.01 -6.33
N ASP A 143 -12.03 -18.88 -5.60
CA ASP A 143 -11.99 -18.18 -4.30
C ASP A 143 -12.39 -16.70 -4.43
N LEU A 144 -11.96 -16.04 -5.50
CA LEU A 144 -12.32 -14.65 -5.78
C LEU A 144 -13.82 -14.52 -6.02
N LEU A 145 -14.40 -15.44 -6.81
CA LEU A 145 -15.84 -15.46 -7.07
C LEU A 145 -16.63 -15.75 -5.79
N ASP A 146 -16.26 -16.76 -4.99
CA ASP A 146 -16.93 -17.08 -3.72
C ASP A 146 -16.82 -15.93 -2.71
N SER A 147 -15.67 -15.24 -2.66
CA SER A 147 -15.53 -14.03 -1.84
C SER A 147 -16.47 -12.92 -2.32
N GLY A 148 -16.56 -12.72 -3.63
CA GLY A 148 -17.41 -11.71 -4.24
C GLY A 148 -18.90 -11.99 -4.09
N THR A 149 -19.36 -13.24 -4.24
CA THR A 149 -20.76 -13.63 -4.02
C THR A 149 -21.18 -13.38 -2.57
N ARG A 150 -20.34 -13.78 -1.60
CA ARG A 150 -20.60 -13.57 -0.16
C ARG A 150 -20.67 -12.10 0.24
N LEU A 151 -19.83 -11.26 -0.37
CA LEU A 151 -19.72 -9.84 -0.01
C LEU A 151 -20.72 -8.94 -0.74
N LEU A 152 -21.05 -9.28 -1.99
CA LEU A 152 -21.94 -8.47 -2.83
C LEU A 152 -23.37 -9.03 -2.91
N GLY A 153 -23.60 -10.26 -2.43
CA GLY A 153 -24.89 -10.94 -2.54
C GLY A 153 -25.28 -11.30 -3.98
N LEU A 154 -24.30 -11.37 -4.89
CA LEU A 154 -24.51 -11.68 -6.30
C LEU A 154 -24.45 -13.19 -6.55
N ASP A 155 -25.20 -13.67 -7.55
CA ASP A 155 -25.12 -15.07 -7.99
C ASP A 155 -23.75 -15.39 -8.59
N GLY A 156 -23.24 -16.60 -8.31
CA GLY A 156 -21.94 -17.05 -8.83
C GLY A 156 -21.86 -17.12 -10.37
N ASN A 157 -23.01 -17.12 -11.05
CA ASN A 157 -23.08 -17.07 -12.51
C ASN A 157 -22.77 -15.67 -13.07
N ALA A 158 -22.83 -14.63 -12.24
CA ALA A 158 -22.52 -13.24 -12.60
C ALA A 158 -21.02 -12.90 -12.41
N ALA A 159 -20.13 -13.79 -12.86
CA ALA A 159 -18.69 -13.68 -12.62
C ALA A 159 -18.09 -12.33 -13.06
N LEU A 160 -18.49 -11.80 -14.23
CA LEU A 160 -18.02 -10.51 -14.71
C LEU A 160 -18.48 -9.36 -13.81
N ALA A 161 -19.72 -9.38 -13.33
CA ALA A 161 -20.25 -8.35 -12.43
C ALA A 161 -19.50 -8.34 -11.09
N ILE A 162 -19.20 -9.52 -10.54
CA ILE A 162 -18.40 -9.66 -9.33
C ILE A 162 -17.01 -9.05 -9.50
N VAL A 163 -16.31 -9.41 -10.58
CA VAL A 163 -14.95 -8.90 -10.85
C VAL A 163 -14.95 -7.38 -11.04
N VAL A 164 -15.89 -6.84 -11.81
CA VAL A 164 -16.01 -5.38 -12.05
C VAL A 164 -16.33 -4.65 -10.75
N ALA A 165 -17.23 -5.18 -9.92
CA ALA A 165 -17.58 -4.60 -8.64
C ALA A 165 -16.39 -4.59 -7.67
N LEU A 166 -15.68 -5.72 -7.54
CA LEU A 166 -14.47 -5.81 -6.72
C LEU A 166 -13.38 -4.85 -7.21
N LEU A 167 -13.15 -4.79 -8.52
CA LEU A 167 -12.20 -3.86 -9.12
C LEU A 167 -12.59 -2.40 -8.80
N GLY A 168 -13.86 -2.06 -8.92
CA GLY A 168 -14.39 -0.74 -8.57
C GLY A 168 -14.17 -0.38 -7.10
N ILE A 169 -14.39 -1.32 -6.18
CA ILE A 169 -14.14 -1.14 -4.74
C ILE A 169 -12.66 -0.86 -4.49
N TYR A 170 -11.76 -1.69 -5.01
CA TYR A 170 -10.31 -1.56 -4.76
C TYR A 170 -9.74 -0.28 -5.38
N LEU A 171 -10.16 0.08 -6.59
CA LEU A 171 -9.80 1.36 -7.22
C LEU A 171 -10.30 2.54 -6.40
N SER A 172 -11.51 2.46 -5.84
CA SER A 172 -12.07 3.51 -4.99
C SER A 172 -11.28 3.68 -3.70
N ILE A 173 -11.02 2.57 -2.97
CA ILE A 173 -10.22 2.58 -1.74
C ILE A 173 -8.82 3.16 -2.02
N GLY A 174 -8.15 2.70 -3.08
CA GLY A 174 -6.82 3.18 -3.43
C GLY A 174 -6.81 4.64 -3.87
N SER A 175 -7.83 5.09 -4.60
CA SER A 175 -7.96 6.51 -4.98
C SER A 175 -8.16 7.39 -3.75
N ILE A 176 -8.99 6.96 -2.79
CA ILE A 176 -9.19 7.68 -1.52
C ILE A 176 -7.87 7.72 -0.74
N ALA A 177 -7.16 6.61 -0.61
CA ALA A 177 -5.85 6.55 0.06
C ALA A 177 -4.83 7.50 -0.60
N GLY A 178 -4.72 7.49 -1.93
CA GLY A 178 -3.85 8.38 -2.68
C GLY A 178 -4.22 9.86 -2.51
N TRP A 179 -5.52 10.18 -2.49
CA TRP A 179 -5.99 11.53 -2.23
C TRP A 179 -5.68 12.01 -0.81
N LEU A 180 -5.98 11.20 0.21
CA LEU A 180 -5.68 11.48 1.61
C LEU A 180 -4.18 11.69 1.81
N SER A 181 -3.35 10.85 1.19
CA SER A 181 -1.88 10.97 1.23
C SER A 181 -1.39 12.33 0.74
N TRP A 182 -1.96 12.81 -0.37
CA TRP A 182 -1.60 14.12 -0.94
C TRP A 182 -1.99 15.25 0.01
N ASP A 183 -3.19 15.20 0.58
CA ASP A 183 -3.70 16.23 1.48
C ASP A 183 -2.91 16.26 2.80
N LEU A 184 -2.70 15.09 3.42
CA LEU A 184 -1.87 14.92 4.61
C LEU A 184 -0.46 15.47 4.39
N ALA A 185 0.18 15.10 3.27
CA ALA A 185 1.52 15.58 2.95
C ALA A 185 1.57 17.10 2.80
N ARG A 186 0.55 17.72 2.18
CA ARG A 186 0.46 19.18 2.04
C ARG A 186 0.32 19.85 3.40
N GLN A 187 -0.62 19.38 4.22
CA GLN A 187 -0.87 19.94 5.55
C GLN A 187 0.37 19.85 6.45
N LEU A 188 1.06 18.70 6.47
CA LEU A 188 2.25 18.50 7.28
C LEU A 188 3.41 19.41 6.85
N LYS A 189 3.62 19.57 5.53
CA LYS A 189 4.63 20.51 5.03
C LYS A 189 4.34 21.95 5.43
N THR A 190 3.07 22.38 5.36
CA THR A 190 2.68 23.74 5.79
C THR A 190 2.89 23.94 7.29
N ARG A 191 2.55 22.96 8.13
CA ARG A 191 2.75 23.05 9.60
C ARG A 191 4.22 23.08 9.99
N MET A 192 5.06 22.25 9.40
CA MET A 192 6.50 22.29 9.66
C MET A 192 7.16 23.57 9.16
N GLY A 193 6.69 24.12 8.03
CA GLY A 193 7.16 25.42 7.53
C GLY A 193 6.85 26.55 8.52
N ARG A 194 5.65 26.55 9.13
CA ARG A 194 5.28 27.52 10.18
C ARG A 194 6.12 27.36 11.44
N SER A 195 6.30 26.12 11.91
CA SER A 195 7.12 25.83 13.10
C SER A 195 8.58 26.26 12.94
N GLN A 196 9.15 26.18 11.73
CA GLN A 196 10.50 26.67 11.46
C GLN A 196 10.59 28.20 11.50
N VAL A 197 9.54 28.91 11.08
CA VAL A 197 9.49 30.37 11.16
C VAL A 197 9.37 30.83 12.62
N GLU A 198 8.46 30.21 13.39
CA GLU A 198 8.28 30.51 14.81
C GLU A 198 9.55 30.27 15.64
N ALA A 199 10.32 29.22 15.35
CA ALA A 199 11.59 28.93 16.04
C ALA A 199 12.75 29.88 15.68
N LEU A 200 12.63 30.66 14.60
CA LEU A 200 13.60 31.71 14.24
C LEU A 200 13.25 33.07 14.85
N GLU A 201 12.00 33.24 15.29
CA GLU A 201 11.48 34.46 15.92
C GLU A 201 11.59 34.43 17.47
N SER A 202 11.96 33.28 18.06
CA SER A 202 12.20 33.06 19.50
C SER A 202 13.68 33.06 19.85
#